data_AF-A0A4U0MLF4-F1
#
_entry.id   AF-A0A4U0MLF4-F1
#
_cell.length_a   1.000
_cell.length_b   1.000
_cell.length_c   1.000
_cell.angle_alpha   90.00
_cell.angle_beta   90.00
_cell.angle_gamma   90.00
#
_symmetry.space_group_name_H-M   'P 1'
#
loop_
_entity.id
_entity.type
_entity.pdbx_description
1 polymer ?
#
loop_
_entity_poly.entity_id
_entity_poly.type
_entity_poly.pdbx_seq_one_letter_code
_entity_poly.pdbx_strand_id
1 'polypeptide(L)' 'MTTTRSKTPQLTAAKAVEELRTALAGADIRLPSLTCDAASPDLNLVDLGRVSAQVAVALADVVRRGTR' A
#
# COMPACT_ATOMS: atom_id res chain seq x y z
N MET A 1 11.49 10.59 36.30
CA MET A 1 10.54 9.59 35.78
C MET A 1 9.61 10.28 34.81
N THR A 2 9.65 9.93 33.52
CA THR A 2 8.48 9.83 32.61
C THR A 2 8.91 9.34 31.23
N THR A 3 8.86 8.01 31.09
CA THR A 3 8.37 7.24 29.93
C THR A 3 8.88 7.54 28.52
N THR A 4 9.92 6.81 28.12
CA THR A 4 10.18 6.40 26.73
C THR A 4 8.97 5.60 26.21
N ARG A 5 8.08 6.23 25.44
CA ARG A 5 7.01 5.50 24.75
C ARG A 5 7.58 4.96 23.44
N SER A 6 7.66 3.63 23.38
CA SER A 6 8.11 2.82 22.24
C SER A 6 7.60 3.37 20.90
N LYS A 7 8.52 3.81 20.04
CA LYS A 7 8.22 4.19 18.65
C LYS A 7 8.00 2.92 17.86
N THR A 8 6.76 2.39 17.88
CA THR A 8 6.27 1.56 16.78
C THR A 8 6.65 2.30 15.50
N PRO A 9 7.35 1.70 14.53
CA PRO A 9 7.71 2.42 13.32
C PRO A 9 6.41 2.99 12.75
N GLN A 10 6.25 4.32 12.79
CA GLN A 10 5.06 4.96 12.24
C GLN A 10 4.99 4.53 10.77
N LEU A 11 4.05 3.63 10.45
CA LEU A 11 3.80 3.21 9.09
C LEU A 11 3.23 4.44 8.38
N THR A 12 3.99 5.03 7.47
CA THR A 12 3.54 6.19 6.70
C THR A 12 2.88 5.72 5.40
N ALA A 13 1.98 6.51 4.85
CA ALA A 13 1.34 6.27 3.56
C ALA A 13 2.41 6.09 2.48
N ALA A 14 3.45 6.93 2.50
CA ALA A 14 4.59 6.81 1.60
C ALA A 14 5.29 5.45 1.73
N LYS A 15 5.56 4.99 2.96
CA LYS A 15 6.17 3.68 3.18
C LYS A 15 5.25 2.54 2.75
N ALA A 16 3.95 2.65 3.02
CA ALA A 16 2.95 1.67 2.58
C ALA A 16 2.83 1.62 1.05
N VAL A 17 2.91 2.77 0.36
CA VAL A 17 2.94 2.85 -1.11
C VAL A 17 4.17 2.13 -1.66
N GLU A 18 5.36 2.37 -1.11
CA GLU A 18 6.59 1.74 -1.61
C GLU A 18 6.62 0.22 -1.39
N GLU A 19 6.18 -0.24 -0.22
CA GLU A 19 6.03 -1.68 0.07
C GLU A 19 5.03 -2.32 -0.91
N LEU A 20 3.88 -1.66 -1.13
CA LEU A 20 2.87 -2.15 -2.07
C LEU A 20 3.38 -2.15 -3.52
N ARG A 21 4.10 -1.10 -3.95
CA ARG A 21 4.75 -1.06 -5.28
C ARG A 21 5.72 -2.21 -5.46
N THR A 22 6.51 -2.52 -4.43
CA THR A 22 7.47 -3.62 -4.46
C THR A 22 6.77 -4.97 -4.58
N ALA A 23 5.72 -5.20 -3.78
CA ALA A 23 4.94 -6.44 -3.82
C ALA A 23 4.24 -6.64 -5.18
N LEU A 24 3.65 -5.58 -5.72
CA LEU A 24 2.99 -5.61 -7.03
C LEU A 24 3.99 -5.86 -8.16
N ALA A 25 5.18 -5.24 -8.10
CA ALA A 25 6.24 -5.48 -9.08
C ALA A 25 6.70 -6.95 -9.07
N GLY A 26 6.77 -7.58 -7.89
CA GLY A 26 7.04 -9.03 -7.78
C GLY A 26 5.97 -9.92 -8.41
N ALA A 27 4.76 -9.39 -8.63
CA ALA A 27 3.66 -10.07 -9.30
C ALA A 27 3.43 -9.61 -10.75
N ASP A 28 4.35 -8.82 -11.33
CA ASP A 28 4.22 -8.19 -12.66
C ASP A 28 2.97 -7.29 -12.79
N ILE A 29 2.52 -6.72 -11.68
CA ILE A 29 1.41 -5.77 -11.65
C ILE A 29 1.98 -4.36 -11.53
N ARG A 30 1.62 -3.47 -12.46
CA ARG A 30 1.94 -2.03 -12.37
C ARG A 30 0.70 -1.21 -12.10
N LEU A 31 0.70 -0.50 -10.98
CA LEU A 31 -0.30 0.51 -10.64
C LEU A 31 0.31 1.92 -10.74
N PRO A 32 0.21 2.59 -11.90
CA PRO A 32 0.71 3.96 -12.06
C PRO A 32 -0.07 4.97 -11.22
N SER A 33 -1.35 4.68 -10.94
CA SER A 33 -2.25 5.55 -10.16
C SER A 33 -2.03 5.48 -8.64
N LEU A 34 -1.16 4.58 -8.15
CA LEU A 34 -0.95 4.36 -6.73
C LEU A 34 -0.21 5.55 -6.10
N THR A 35 -0.82 6.25 -5.16
CA THR A 35 -0.23 7.43 -4.51
C THR A 35 -0.66 7.56 -3.05
N CYS A 36 0.00 8.42 -2.30
CA CYS A 36 -0.53 8.86 -1.01
C CYS A 36 -1.78 9.70 -1.25
N ASP A 37 -2.80 9.56 -0.39
CA ASP A 37 -3.94 10.46 -0.42
C ASP A 37 -3.47 11.89 -0.08
N ALA A 38 -3.73 12.82 -0.99
CA ALA A 38 -3.39 14.24 -0.81
C ALA A 38 -4.54 15.02 -0.14
N ALA A 39 -5.76 14.47 -0.11
CA ALA A 39 -6.92 15.16 0.42
C ALA A 39 -6.95 15.16 1.96
N SER A 40 -6.46 14.10 2.60
CA SER A 40 -6.46 13.91 4.04
C SER A 40 -5.09 13.43 4.56
N PRO A 41 -4.06 14.29 4.57
CA PRO A 41 -2.70 13.90 4.94
C PRO A 41 -2.58 13.38 6.39
N ASP A 42 -3.40 13.88 7.31
CA ASP A 42 -3.39 13.45 8.72
C ASP A 42 -3.89 12.02 8.92
N LEU A 43 -4.65 11.48 7.96
CA LEU A 43 -5.22 10.13 8.01
C LEU A 43 -4.28 9.06 7.45
N ASN A 44 -3.17 9.46 6.83
CA ASN A 44 -2.14 8.55 6.35
C ASN A 44 -2.69 7.46 5.40
N LEU A 45 -3.58 7.88 4.50
CA LEU A 45 -4.27 7.01 3.56
C LEU A 45 -3.46 6.81 2.27
N VAL A 46 -3.72 5.69 1.60
CA VAL A 46 -3.16 5.35 0.29
C VAL A 46 -4.29 5.37 -0.73
N ASP A 47 -4.15 6.19 -1.76
CA ASP A 47 -5.05 6.20 -2.91
C ASP A 47 -4.55 5.20 -3.96
N LEU A 48 -5.38 4.19 -4.26
CA LEU A 48 -5.11 3.19 -5.28
C LEU A 48 -5.47 3.70 -6.69
N GLY A 49 -6.22 4.81 -6.78
CA GLY A 49 -6.70 5.43 -8.00
C GLY A 49 -7.60 4.50 -8.83
N ARG A 50 -7.62 4.71 -10.15
CA ARG A 50 -8.32 3.82 -11.07
C ARG A 50 -7.40 2.69 -11.50
N VAL A 51 -7.90 1.47 -11.32
CA VAL A 51 -7.22 0.22 -11.70
C VAL A 51 -7.95 -0.42 -12.88
N SER A 52 -7.21 -1.04 -13.80
CA SER A 52 -7.82 -1.82 -14.89
C SER A 52 -8.51 -3.07 -14.31
N ALA A 53 -9.59 -3.52 -14.93
CA ALA A 53 -10.28 -4.75 -14.50
C ALA A 53 -9.33 -5.97 -14.52
N GLN A 54 -8.41 -6.04 -15.48
CA GLN A 54 -7.41 -7.11 -15.53
C GLN A 54 -6.43 -7.03 -14.34
N VAL A 55 -6.00 -5.83 -13.98
CA VAL A 55 -5.14 -5.61 -12.81
C VAL A 55 -5.85 -5.96 -11.51
N ALA A 56 -7.14 -5.64 -11.37
CA ALA A 56 -7.94 -6.00 -10.21
C ALA A 56 -8.08 -7.53 -10.05
N VAL A 57 -8.30 -8.26 -11.14
CA VAL A 57 -8.37 -9.73 -11.14
C VAL A 57 -7.00 -10.35 -10.81
N ALA A 58 -5.93 -9.86 -11.42
CA ALA A 58 -4.58 -10.32 -11.13
C ALA A 58 -4.19 -10.09 -9.65
N LEU A 59 -4.54 -8.92 -9.11
CA LEU A 59 -4.33 -8.59 -7.70
C LEU A 59 -5.07 -9.56 -6.78
N ALA A 60 -6.35 -9.85 -7.07
CA ALA A 60 -7.14 -10.80 -6.30
C ALA A 60 -6.52 -12.20 -6.29
N ASP A 61 -5.95 -12.63 -7.41
CA ASP A 61 -5.28 -13.93 -7.53
C ASP A 61 -3.98 -13.99 -6.71
N VAL A 62 -3.18 -12.92 -6.74
CA VAL A 62 -1.96 -12.79 -5.92
C VAL A 62 -2.29 -12.81 -4.42
N VAL A 63 -3.31 -12.05 -3.99
CA VAL A 63 -3.75 -12.03 -2.59
C VAL A 63 -4.20 -13.42 -2.14
N ARG A 64 -5.00 -14.12 -2.94
CA ARG A 64 -5.45 -15.50 -2.64
C ARG A 64 -4.29 -16.48 -2.52
N ARG A 65 -3.25 -16.35 -3.35
CA ARG A 65 -2.05 -17.18 -3.28
C ARG A 65 -1.22 -16.92 -2.02
N GLY A 66 -1.12 -15.66 -1.58
CA GLY A 66 -0.38 -15.28 -0.38
C GLY A 66 -1.09 -15.57 0.95
N THR A 67 -2.41 -15.80 0.94
CA THR A 67 -3.21 -16.13 2.14
C THR A 67 -3.35 -17.64 2.41
N ARG A 68 -2.70 -18.50 1.60
CA ARG A 68 -2.79 -19.96 1.75
C ARG A 68 -1.76 -20.51 2.72
#